data_AF-A0A9D1JC94-F1
#
_entry.id   AF-A0A9D1JC94-F1
#
_cell.length_a   1.000
_cell.length_b   1.000
_cell.length_c   1.000
_cell.angle_alpha   90.00
_cell.angle_beta   90.00
_cell.angle_gamma   90.00
#
_symmetry.space_group_name_H-M   'P 1'
#
loop_
_entity.id
_entity.type
_entity.pdbx_description
1 polymer ?
#
loop_
_entity_poly.entity_id
_entity_poly.type
_entity_poly.pdbx_seq_one_letter_code
_entity_poly.pdbx_strand_id
1 'polypeptide(L)'
;MKLVRWLAFVAAIGTTALFVVFWEFWVKKQDTIGPVITCEEESYSVPIDATEKKLLDGVEAWDEEDGDVTDSLLIEKKKIIPDTKDFILTCVAMDSSNNVSKYERTITYEDYHSPHFIAKQPLRFVVGDEDSLLSNFKAEDCMEGDITSRIKLEKTNGSSNGEGIQTYELSVANHLGDVATLPISVEFYTDTYEDRLYYPNIYLTDYIYYIEKDKKFSPRNLLKQIQIGATIYEYDKDDKKFYEMEEVEKEDGEGTELKKKKKGEEISGKDVEYKSDVDTSKKGVYTVQYSYQAENERLGTTQLIVVVE
;
A
#
# COMPACT_ATOMS: atom_id res chain seq x y z
N MET A 1 -23.97 -80.39 19.59
CA MET A 1 -23.84 -79.35 18.54
C MET A 1 -25.01 -78.35 18.49
N LYS A 2 -26.28 -78.78 18.55
CA LYS A 2 -27.44 -77.84 18.48
C LYS A 2 -27.53 -76.86 19.67
N LEU A 3 -27.29 -77.33 20.90
CA LEU A 3 -27.33 -76.49 22.11
C LEU A 3 -26.22 -75.42 22.12
N VAL A 4 -25.01 -75.78 21.70
CA VAL A 4 -23.87 -74.85 21.59
C VAL A 4 -24.13 -73.79 20.52
N ARG A 5 -24.71 -74.17 19.38
CA ARG A 5 -25.15 -73.21 18.33
C ARG A 5 -26.27 -72.29 18.82
N TRP A 6 -27.20 -72.80 19.63
CA TRP A 6 -28.28 -72.01 20.22
C TRP A 6 -27.76 -71.01 21.26
N LEU A 7 -26.87 -71.44 22.16
CA LEU A 7 -26.22 -70.56 23.14
C LEU A 7 -25.38 -69.47 22.47
N ALA A 8 -24.64 -69.81 21.41
CA ALA A 8 -23.88 -68.83 20.63
C ALA A 8 -24.80 -67.79 19.96
N PHE A 9 -25.98 -68.21 19.48
CA PHE A 9 -26.96 -67.32 18.88
C PHE A 9 -27.57 -66.35 19.91
N VAL A 10 -27.90 -66.86 21.10
CA VAL A 10 -28.41 -66.03 22.21
C VAL A 10 -27.35 -65.04 22.70
N ALA A 11 -26.10 -65.47 22.82
CA ALA A 11 -24.98 -64.59 23.19
C ALA A 11 -24.76 -63.47 22.15
N ALA A 12 -24.81 -63.79 20.85
CA ALA A 12 -24.68 -62.81 19.77
C ALA A 12 -25.80 -61.75 19.77
N ILE A 13 -27.05 -62.17 20.05
CA ILE A 13 -28.17 -61.23 20.21
C ILE A 13 -27.94 -60.33 21.42
N GLY A 14 -27.51 -60.90 22.55
CA GLY A 14 -27.20 -60.13 23.77
C GLY A 14 -26.10 -59.09 23.56
N THR A 15 -25.01 -59.45 22.89
CA THR A 15 -23.92 -58.49 22.57
C THR A 15 -24.37 -57.42 21.59
N THR A 16 -25.21 -57.76 20.61
CA THR A 16 -25.76 -56.78 19.66
C THR A 16 -26.69 -55.80 20.37
N ALA A 17 -27.55 -56.27 21.27
CA ALA A 17 -28.42 -55.40 22.06
C ALA A 17 -27.62 -54.48 22.99
N LEU A 18 -26.57 -54.98 23.65
CA LEU A 18 -25.66 -54.17 24.46
C LEU A 18 -24.91 -53.14 23.60
N PHE A 19 -24.46 -53.52 22.41
CA PHE A 19 -23.81 -52.59 21.48
C PHE A 19 -24.78 -51.50 21.01
N VAL A 20 -26.04 -51.82 20.70
CA VAL A 20 -27.05 -50.83 20.31
C VAL A 20 -27.36 -49.87 21.45
N VAL A 21 -27.50 -50.36 22.69
CA VAL A 21 -27.72 -49.50 23.86
C VAL A 21 -26.51 -48.62 24.14
N PHE A 22 -25.30 -49.18 24.06
CA PHE A 22 -24.05 -48.42 24.22
C PHE A 22 -23.90 -47.38 23.11
N TRP A 23 -24.16 -47.76 21.86
CA TRP A 23 -24.14 -46.88 20.69
C TRP A 23 -25.14 -45.75 20.85
N GLU A 24 -26.40 -46.04 21.19
CA GLU A 24 -27.39 -44.99 21.43
C GLU A 24 -27.00 -44.07 22.59
N PHE A 25 -26.45 -44.62 23.67
CA PHE A 25 -26.04 -43.82 24.83
C PHE A 25 -24.83 -42.94 24.54
N TRP A 26 -23.84 -43.43 23.78
CA TRP A 26 -22.64 -42.68 23.42
C TRP A 26 -22.89 -41.67 22.31
N VAL A 27 -23.61 -42.07 21.26
CA VAL A 27 -23.92 -41.20 20.13
C VAL A 27 -24.89 -40.08 20.53
N LYS A 28 -25.85 -40.33 21.43
CA LYS A 28 -26.72 -39.26 21.95
C LYS A 28 -26.02 -38.33 22.96
N LYS A 29 -24.87 -38.72 23.50
CA LYS A 29 -24.08 -37.89 24.43
C LYS A 29 -22.95 -37.13 23.76
N GLN A 30 -22.67 -37.40 22.49
CA GLN A 30 -21.77 -36.56 21.74
C GLN A 30 -22.53 -35.31 21.32
N ASP A 31 -22.10 -34.19 21.88
CA ASP A 31 -22.47 -32.91 21.34
C ASP A 31 -21.85 -32.74 19.94
N THR A 32 -22.67 -32.25 19.02
CA THR A 32 -22.39 -32.10 17.59
C THR A 32 -22.83 -30.75 17.05
N ILE A 33 -23.31 -29.85 17.92
CA ILE A 33 -23.88 -28.55 17.55
C ILE A 33 -22.86 -27.50 17.97
N GLY A 34 -22.47 -26.63 17.05
CA GLY A 34 -21.56 -25.53 17.38
C GLY A 34 -22.25 -24.38 18.13
N PRO A 35 -21.45 -23.53 18.81
CA PRO A 35 -21.98 -22.41 19.58
C PRO A 35 -22.74 -21.41 18.71
N VAL A 36 -23.70 -20.71 19.29
CA VAL A 36 -24.37 -19.57 18.64
C VAL A 36 -23.54 -18.31 18.90
N ILE A 37 -23.13 -17.64 17.83
CA ILE A 37 -22.40 -16.37 17.90
C ILE A 37 -23.39 -15.21 17.71
N THR A 38 -23.32 -14.22 18.60
CA THR A 38 -24.15 -13.00 18.56
C THR A 38 -23.28 -11.75 18.57
N CYS A 39 -23.72 -10.69 17.89
CA CYS A 39 -23.00 -9.41 17.81
C CYS A 39 -24.00 -8.27 17.96
N GLU A 40 -23.76 -7.36 18.91
CA GLU A 40 -24.65 -6.22 19.17
C GLU A 40 -24.52 -5.09 18.13
N GLU A 41 -23.32 -4.92 17.56
CA GLU A 41 -23.02 -3.88 16.56
C GLU A 41 -22.57 -4.50 15.24
N GLU A 42 -23.30 -4.23 14.15
CA GLU A 42 -22.97 -4.76 12.82
C GLU A 42 -21.80 -4.03 12.13
N SER A 43 -21.56 -2.75 12.47
CA SER A 43 -20.49 -1.93 11.88
C SER A 43 -19.69 -1.18 12.94
N TYR A 44 -18.36 -1.29 12.88
CA TYR A 44 -17.46 -0.78 13.91
C TYR A 44 -16.19 -0.18 13.29
N SER A 45 -15.76 0.98 13.80
CA SER A 45 -14.61 1.72 13.28
C SER A 45 -13.41 1.62 14.23
N VAL A 46 -12.22 1.36 13.69
CA VAL A 46 -11.00 1.10 14.47
C VAL A 46 -9.74 1.60 13.74
N PRO A 47 -8.64 1.87 14.45
CA PRO A 47 -7.33 2.09 13.82
C PRO A 47 -6.71 0.77 13.33
N ILE A 48 -5.78 0.83 12.36
CA ILE A 48 -5.09 -0.36 11.82
C ILE A 48 -4.29 -1.15 12.87
N ASP A 49 -3.86 -0.49 13.96
CA ASP A 49 -3.13 -1.12 15.07
C ASP A 49 -4.05 -1.74 16.13
N ALA A 50 -5.37 -1.75 15.90
CA ALA A 50 -6.34 -2.35 16.81
C ALA A 50 -6.07 -3.83 17.06
N THR A 51 -5.99 -4.19 18.34
CA THR A 51 -5.80 -5.58 18.76
C THR A 51 -6.97 -6.47 18.35
N GLU A 52 -6.73 -7.77 18.21
CA GLU A 52 -7.76 -8.75 17.88
C GLU A 52 -8.94 -8.73 18.88
N LYS A 53 -8.64 -8.56 20.17
CA LYS A 53 -9.65 -8.35 21.21
C LYS A 53 -10.57 -7.16 20.87
N LYS A 54 -9.98 -6.05 20.42
CA LYS A 54 -10.73 -4.85 20.05
C LYS A 54 -11.63 -5.09 18.83
N LEU A 55 -11.19 -5.91 17.88
CA LEU A 55 -11.98 -6.29 16.71
C LEU A 55 -13.17 -7.20 17.06
N LEU A 56 -13.08 -7.94 18.17
CA LEU A 56 -14.11 -8.83 18.69
C LEU A 56 -14.98 -8.19 19.78
N ASP A 57 -14.77 -6.91 20.13
CA ASP A 57 -15.61 -6.19 21.09
C ASP A 57 -17.09 -6.29 20.67
N GLY A 58 -17.96 -6.71 21.60
CA GLY A 58 -19.40 -6.88 21.36
C GLY A 58 -19.80 -8.16 20.64
N VAL A 59 -18.86 -9.07 20.37
CA VAL A 59 -19.13 -10.44 19.87
C VAL A 59 -19.13 -11.41 21.06
N GLU A 60 -20.19 -12.18 21.19
CA GLU A 60 -20.37 -13.19 22.23
C GLU A 60 -20.65 -14.56 21.60
N ALA A 61 -20.32 -15.64 22.30
CA ALA A 61 -20.59 -17.00 21.84
C ALA A 61 -21.12 -17.87 22.98
N TRP A 62 -22.24 -18.56 22.72
CA TRP A 62 -22.91 -19.41 23.70
C TRP A 62 -23.23 -20.78 23.12
N ASP A 63 -22.89 -21.82 23.86
CA ASP A 63 -23.22 -23.21 23.56
C ASP A 63 -24.22 -23.81 24.57
N GLU A 64 -25.04 -24.76 24.13
CA GLU A 64 -26.08 -25.36 24.97
C GLU A 64 -25.53 -26.25 26.10
N GLU A 65 -24.45 -26.98 25.85
CA GLU A 65 -23.85 -27.91 26.80
C GLU A 65 -22.71 -27.25 27.60
N ASP A 66 -21.94 -26.35 26.98
CA ASP A 66 -20.78 -25.69 27.60
C ASP A 66 -21.08 -24.31 28.21
N GLY A 67 -22.19 -23.68 27.83
CA GLY A 67 -22.54 -22.33 28.27
C GLY A 67 -21.75 -21.24 27.54
N ASP A 68 -21.21 -20.27 28.28
CA ASP A 68 -20.45 -19.16 27.68
C ASP A 68 -19.08 -19.64 27.19
N VAL A 69 -18.88 -19.60 25.87
CA VAL A 69 -17.63 -19.96 25.20
C VAL A 69 -17.02 -18.76 24.48
N THR A 70 -17.35 -17.52 24.88
CA THR A 70 -16.87 -16.27 24.28
C THR A 70 -15.34 -16.20 24.23
N ASP A 71 -14.63 -16.73 25.23
CA ASP A 71 -13.16 -16.78 25.26
C ASP A 71 -12.55 -17.66 24.16
N SER A 72 -13.35 -18.48 23.46
CA SER A 72 -12.93 -19.27 22.30
C SER A 72 -12.96 -18.48 20.97
N LEU A 73 -13.48 -17.25 20.98
CA LEU A 73 -13.61 -16.43 19.78
C LEU A 73 -12.23 -16.08 19.19
N LEU A 74 -12.09 -16.32 17.89
CA LEU A 74 -10.91 -16.00 17.12
C LEU A 74 -11.30 -15.41 15.76
N ILE A 75 -10.40 -14.65 15.15
CA ILE A 75 -10.56 -14.20 13.76
C ILE A 75 -9.86 -15.21 12.85
N GLU A 76 -10.64 -15.98 12.11
CA GLU A 76 -10.10 -16.94 11.13
C GLU A 76 -9.56 -16.21 9.89
N LYS A 77 -10.25 -15.17 9.44
CA LYS A 77 -9.96 -14.51 8.18
C LYS A 77 -10.31 -13.03 8.19
N LYS A 78 -9.49 -12.23 7.52
CA LYS A 78 -9.75 -10.84 7.16
C LYS A 78 -9.80 -10.72 5.64
N LYS A 79 -10.80 -10.02 5.11
CA LYS A 79 -10.94 -9.76 3.67
C LYS A 79 -11.28 -8.30 3.43
N ILE A 80 -10.49 -7.63 2.62
CA ILE A 80 -10.79 -6.25 2.21
C ILE A 80 -12.01 -6.19 1.29
N ILE A 81 -12.82 -5.16 1.46
CA ILE A 81 -13.81 -4.72 0.48
C ILE A 81 -13.10 -3.70 -0.46
N PRO A 82 -12.89 -4.04 -1.74
CA PRO A 82 -12.12 -3.20 -2.66
C PRO A 82 -12.62 -1.75 -2.72
N ASP A 83 -11.70 -0.81 -2.94
CA ASP A 83 -11.98 0.64 -3.03
C ASP A 83 -12.63 1.27 -1.79
N THR A 84 -12.61 0.56 -0.66
CA THR A 84 -13.12 1.04 0.62
C THR A 84 -12.09 0.86 1.74
N LYS A 85 -12.43 1.35 2.93
CA LYS A 85 -11.69 1.09 4.16
C LYS A 85 -12.29 -0.06 4.96
N ASP A 86 -13.23 -0.80 4.37
CA ASP A 86 -14.02 -1.80 5.06
C ASP A 86 -13.44 -3.20 4.86
N PHE A 87 -13.53 -4.00 5.92
CA PHE A 87 -13.04 -5.37 5.97
C PHE A 87 -14.10 -6.29 6.54
N ILE A 88 -14.25 -7.45 5.90
CA ILE A 88 -15.05 -8.57 6.41
C ILE A 88 -14.15 -9.42 7.28
N LEU A 89 -14.53 -9.56 8.54
CA LEU A 89 -13.93 -10.48 9.50
C LEU A 89 -14.77 -11.76 9.53
N THR A 90 -14.13 -12.92 9.41
CA THR A 90 -14.75 -14.21 9.73
C THR A 90 -14.35 -14.59 11.15
N CYS A 91 -15.26 -14.38 12.10
CA CYS A 91 -15.12 -14.77 13.48
C CYS A 91 -15.51 -16.25 13.63
N VAL A 92 -14.80 -16.99 14.48
CA VAL A 92 -15.09 -18.39 14.79
C VAL A 92 -15.11 -18.59 16.29
N ALA A 93 -16.03 -19.42 16.77
CA ALA A 93 -16.08 -19.88 18.16
C ALA A 93 -16.09 -21.41 18.17
N MET A 94 -15.50 -21.99 19.21
CA MET A 94 -15.34 -23.43 19.36
C MET A 94 -15.75 -23.86 20.77
N ASP A 95 -16.64 -24.85 20.84
CA ASP A 95 -17.02 -25.49 22.10
C ASP A 95 -15.98 -26.55 22.55
N SER A 96 -16.19 -27.17 23.71
CA SER A 96 -15.30 -28.19 24.27
C SER A 96 -15.34 -29.52 23.51
N SER A 97 -16.41 -29.77 22.74
CA SER A 97 -16.57 -30.91 21.84
C SER A 97 -15.89 -30.69 20.47
N ASN A 98 -15.31 -29.51 20.24
CA ASN A 98 -14.71 -29.02 19.00
C ASN A 98 -15.72 -28.80 17.86
N ASN A 99 -17.00 -28.58 18.15
CA ASN A 99 -17.89 -28.03 17.13
C ASN A 99 -17.60 -26.55 16.97
N VAL A 100 -17.76 -26.06 15.74
CA VAL A 100 -17.31 -24.73 15.34
C VAL A 100 -18.45 -24.01 14.65
N SER A 101 -18.66 -22.76 15.04
CA SER A 101 -19.55 -21.84 14.34
C SER A 101 -18.78 -20.66 13.78
N LYS A 102 -19.32 -20.06 12.71
CA LYS A 102 -18.72 -18.91 12.05
C LYS A 102 -19.72 -17.77 11.97
N TYR A 103 -19.22 -16.55 12.10
CA TYR A 103 -19.97 -15.33 11.95
C TYR A 103 -19.16 -14.30 11.18
N GLU A 104 -19.78 -13.60 10.23
CA GLU A 104 -19.12 -12.53 9.48
C GLU A 104 -19.56 -11.17 10.02
N ARG A 105 -18.57 -10.29 10.22
CA ARG A 105 -18.76 -8.91 10.67
C ARG A 105 -17.99 -7.96 9.75
N THR A 106 -18.51 -6.75 9.55
CA THR A 106 -17.78 -5.68 8.85
C THR A 106 -17.16 -4.71 9.84
N ILE A 107 -15.89 -4.37 9.62
CA ILE A 107 -15.18 -3.30 10.33
C ILE A 107 -14.67 -2.28 9.33
N THR A 108 -14.50 -1.03 9.77
CA THR A 108 -13.86 0.03 9.00
C THR A 108 -12.54 0.42 9.67
N TYR A 109 -11.43 0.37 8.93
CA TYR A 109 -10.15 0.89 9.44
C TYR A 109 -9.99 2.37 9.09
N GLU A 110 -9.96 3.24 10.07
CA GLU A 110 -10.04 4.71 9.88
C GLU A 110 -8.86 5.27 9.06
N ASP A 111 -7.69 4.75 9.31
CA ASP A 111 -6.39 5.13 8.77
C ASP A 111 -5.91 4.21 7.64
N TYR A 112 -6.74 3.26 7.20
CA TYR A 112 -6.41 2.44 6.05
C TYR A 112 -6.39 3.26 4.75
N HIS A 113 -5.39 2.99 3.92
CA HIS A 113 -5.29 3.40 2.54
C HIS A 113 -4.62 2.29 1.73
N SER A 114 -4.91 2.23 0.43
CA SER A 114 -4.25 1.30 -0.48
C SER A 114 -2.75 1.59 -0.57
N PRO A 115 -1.93 0.63 -1.03
CA PRO A 115 -0.49 0.82 -1.12
C PRO A 115 -0.08 2.08 -1.89
N HIS A 116 0.92 2.79 -1.37
CA HIS A 116 1.44 4.01 -1.97
C HIS A 116 2.76 3.75 -2.69
N PHE A 117 2.88 4.26 -3.92
CA PHE A 117 4.11 4.21 -4.70
C PHE A 117 4.97 5.44 -4.42
N ILE A 118 6.28 5.24 -4.33
CA ILE A 118 7.26 6.32 -4.16
C ILE A 118 8.24 6.24 -5.33
N ALA A 119 8.56 7.36 -5.95
CA ALA A 119 9.62 7.47 -6.95
C ALA A 119 10.81 8.25 -6.38
N LYS A 120 12.03 7.72 -6.53
CA LYS A 120 13.26 8.27 -5.92
C LYS A 120 13.85 9.43 -6.72
N GLN A 121 13.64 9.43 -8.04
CA GLN A 121 14.21 10.38 -8.98
C GLN A 121 13.20 10.74 -10.07
N PRO A 122 13.46 11.79 -10.87
CA PRO A 122 12.59 12.18 -11.98
C PRO A 122 12.29 11.02 -12.92
N LEU A 123 11.09 11.00 -13.50
CA LEU A 123 10.67 9.99 -14.48
C LEU A 123 11.26 10.28 -15.88
N ARG A 124 12.57 10.48 -15.93
CA ARG A 124 13.34 10.83 -17.12
C ARG A 124 14.64 10.01 -17.14
N PHE A 125 14.78 9.15 -18.13
CA PHE A 125 15.86 8.14 -18.20
C PHE A 125 16.58 8.18 -19.55
N VAL A 126 17.81 7.70 -19.57
CA VAL A 126 18.56 7.55 -20.83
C VAL A 126 17.99 6.36 -21.60
N VAL A 127 17.88 6.47 -22.93
CA VAL A 127 17.47 5.34 -23.78
C VAL A 127 18.35 4.11 -23.50
N GLY A 128 17.71 2.97 -23.24
CA GLY A 128 18.39 1.70 -22.93
C GLY A 128 18.60 1.43 -21.44
N ASP A 129 18.20 2.34 -20.55
CA ASP A 129 18.31 2.22 -19.09
C ASP A 129 16.97 1.83 -18.42
N GLU A 130 16.31 0.81 -18.94
CA GLU A 130 14.99 0.35 -18.44
C GLU A 130 15.08 -0.29 -17.05
N ASP A 131 16.21 -0.90 -16.70
CA ASP A 131 16.44 -1.49 -15.37
C ASP A 131 16.42 -0.40 -14.27
N SER A 132 16.93 0.80 -14.58
CA SER A 132 16.87 1.94 -13.67
C SER A 132 15.44 2.47 -13.49
N LEU A 133 14.55 2.27 -14.46
CA LEU A 133 13.16 2.69 -14.34
C LEU A 133 12.45 1.91 -13.23
N LEU A 134 12.52 0.58 -13.24
CA LEU A 134 11.85 -0.23 -12.21
C LEU A 134 12.44 0.04 -10.82
N SER A 135 13.77 0.12 -10.72
CA SER A 135 14.46 0.35 -9.44
C SER A 135 14.26 1.76 -8.86
N ASN A 136 13.74 2.70 -9.66
CA ASN A 136 13.33 4.02 -9.21
C ASN A 136 12.12 3.98 -8.26
N PHE A 137 11.30 2.93 -8.34
CA PHE A 137 10.07 2.84 -7.55
C PHE A 137 10.27 2.07 -6.23
N LYS A 138 9.47 2.47 -5.25
CA LYS A 138 9.18 1.78 -4.00
C LYS A 138 7.68 1.71 -3.81
N ALA A 139 7.23 0.80 -2.95
CA ALA A 139 5.83 0.70 -2.54
C ALA A 139 5.76 0.43 -1.05
N GLU A 140 4.91 1.17 -0.35
CA GLU A 140 4.67 1.05 1.09
C GLU A 140 3.18 0.79 1.34
N ASP A 141 2.89 -0.15 2.23
CA ASP A 141 1.56 -0.50 2.70
C ASP A 141 1.42 -0.15 4.18
N CYS A 142 0.26 0.39 4.57
CA CYS A 142 0.03 0.86 5.93
C CYS A 142 0.04 -0.27 6.98
N MET A 143 -0.23 -1.52 6.59
CA MET A 143 -0.25 -2.68 7.49
C MET A 143 0.98 -3.59 7.37
N GLU A 144 1.62 -3.63 6.19
CA GLU A 144 2.75 -4.53 5.89
C GLU A 144 4.11 -3.82 5.85
N GLY A 145 4.13 -2.50 5.68
CA GLY A 145 5.35 -1.73 5.46
C GLY A 145 5.86 -1.85 4.02
N ASP A 146 7.16 -2.07 3.84
CA ASP A 146 7.79 -2.10 2.50
C ASP A 146 7.38 -3.34 1.70
N ILE A 147 6.65 -3.11 0.60
CA ILE A 147 6.23 -4.14 -0.36
C ILE A 147 6.85 -3.93 -1.76
N THR A 148 7.95 -3.17 -1.85
CA THR A 148 8.63 -2.80 -3.10
C THR A 148 8.95 -4.00 -4.00
N SER A 149 9.31 -5.15 -3.41
CA SER A 149 9.64 -6.37 -4.15
C SER A 149 8.48 -6.95 -4.97
N ARG A 150 7.24 -6.48 -4.74
CA ARG A 150 6.02 -6.94 -5.41
C ARG A 150 5.55 -6.00 -6.52
N ILE A 151 6.24 -4.89 -6.74
CA ILE A 151 5.92 -3.96 -7.82
C ILE A 151 6.06 -4.67 -9.16
N LYS A 152 5.05 -4.49 -10.00
CA LYS A 152 5.08 -4.84 -11.42
C LYS A 152 5.01 -3.56 -12.23
N LEU A 153 5.75 -3.54 -13.32
CA LEU A 153 5.78 -2.44 -14.27
C LEU A 153 5.44 -2.99 -15.66
N GLU A 154 4.33 -2.53 -16.22
CA GLU A 154 3.88 -2.94 -17.55
C GLU A 154 3.90 -1.76 -18.51
N LYS A 155 4.56 -1.92 -19.65
CA LYS A 155 4.58 -0.89 -20.70
C LYS A 155 3.26 -0.90 -21.46
N THR A 156 2.54 0.22 -21.43
CA THR A 156 1.21 0.34 -22.06
C THR A 156 1.27 0.96 -23.45
N ASN A 157 2.19 1.90 -23.67
CA ASN A 157 2.43 2.51 -24.97
C ASN A 157 3.88 3.02 -25.07
N GLY A 158 4.45 3.05 -26.27
CA GLY A 158 5.77 3.62 -26.48
C GLY A 158 6.19 3.65 -27.94
N SER A 159 7.19 4.47 -28.22
CA SER A 159 7.79 4.56 -29.55
C SER A 159 8.59 3.31 -29.90
N SER A 160 8.67 2.98 -31.19
CA SER A 160 9.50 1.88 -31.70
C SER A 160 10.99 2.15 -31.59
N ASN A 161 11.41 3.42 -31.52
CA ASN A 161 12.82 3.81 -31.35
C ASN A 161 13.24 3.94 -29.87
N GLY A 162 12.32 3.77 -28.93
CA GLY A 162 12.60 3.88 -27.48
C GLY A 162 12.85 5.29 -26.95
N GLU A 163 12.75 6.34 -27.78
CA GLU A 163 12.93 7.74 -27.38
C GLU A 163 11.57 8.44 -27.19
N GLY A 164 11.58 9.49 -26.37
CA GLY A 164 10.42 10.33 -26.08
C GLY A 164 9.58 9.81 -24.93
N ILE A 165 8.34 10.30 -24.85
CA ILE A 165 7.40 9.94 -23.78
C ILE A 165 6.84 8.54 -24.05
N GLN A 166 7.02 7.64 -23.09
CA GLN A 166 6.45 6.31 -23.06
C GLN A 166 5.52 6.19 -21.84
N THR A 167 4.49 5.35 -21.92
CA THR A 167 3.55 5.16 -20.81
C THR A 167 3.66 3.75 -20.25
N TYR A 168 3.55 3.67 -18.93
CA TYR A 168 3.58 2.42 -18.18
C TYR A 168 2.46 2.42 -17.14
N GLU A 169 2.15 1.24 -16.61
CA GLU A 169 1.30 1.05 -15.46
C GLU A 169 2.12 0.33 -14.37
N LEU A 170 2.18 0.96 -13.20
CA LEU A 170 2.65 0.31 -11.98
C LEU A 170 1.48 -0.44 -11.35
N SER A 171 1.75 -1.64 -10.83
CA SER A 171 0.79 -2.34 -9.96
C SER A 171 1.50 -3.02 -8.80
N VAL A 172 0.85 -3.04 -7.64
CA VAL A 172 1.33 -3.74 -6.45
C VAL A 172 0.14 -4.26 -5.65
N ALA A 173 0.29 -5.43 -5.04
CA ALA A 173 -0.73 -6.02 -4.18
C ALA A 173 -0.18 -6.29 -2.78
N ASN A 174 -0.95 -5.94 -1.75
CA ASN A 174 -0.63 -6.30 -0.37
C ASN A 174 -1.08 -7.74 -0.05
N HIS A 175 -0.76 -8.24 1.16
CA HIS A 175 -1.12 -9.59 1.55
C HIS A 175 -2.63 -9.83 1.71
N LEU A 176 -3.45 -8.78 1.83
CA LEU A 176 -4.92 -8.85 1.91
C LEU A 176 -5.59 -8.86 0.53
N GLY A 177 -4.80 -8.73 -0.54
CA GLY A 177 -5.28 -8.71 -1.91
C GLY A 177 -5.79 -7.35 -2.38
N ASP A 178 -5.52 -6.27 -1.63
CA ASP A 178 -5.72 -4.91 -2.13
C ASP A 178 -4.68 -4.60 -3.20
N VAL A 179 -5.11 -4.02 -4.32
CA VAL A 179 -4.27 -3.77 -5.48
C VAL A 179 -4.27 -2.28 -5.78
N ALA A 180 -3.11 -1.64 -5.65
CA ALA A 180 -2.90 -0.28 -6.12
C ALA A 180 -2.34 -0.31 -7.54
N THR A 181 -2.90 0.52 -8.42
CA THR A 181 -2.41 0.75 -9.78
C THR A 181 -2.13 2.23 -10.01
N LEU A 182 -1.08 2.53 -10.78
CA LEU A 182 -0.69 3.90 -11.07
C LEU A 182 -0.19 4.02 -12.52
N PRO A 183 -0.93 4.71 -13.40
CA PRO A 183 -0.43 5.04 -14.74
C PRO A 183 0.66 6.11 -14.62
N ILE A 184 1.77 5.89 -15.33
CA ILE A 184 2.91 6.81 -15.36
C ILE A 184 3.31 7.11 -16.81
N SER A 185 3.79 8.33 -17.05
CA SER A 185 4.52 8.69 -18.26
C SER A 185 6.01 8.78 -17.94
N VAL A 186 6.89 8.38 -18.83
CA VAL A 186 8.35 8.38 -18.62
C VAL A 186 9.01 8.95 -19.87
N GLU A 187 9.86 9.96 -19.71
CA GLU A 187 10.65 10.51 -20.81
C GLU A 187 11.94 9.72 -20.98
N PHE A 188 12.15 9.14 -22.16
CA PHE A 188 13.42 8.57 -22.55
C PHE A 188 14.17 9.51 -23.49
N TYR A 189 15.42 9.84 -23.18
CA TYR A 189 16.21 10.79 -23.96
C TYR A 189 17.58 10.23 -24.34
N THR A 190 18.14 10.79 -25.41
CA THR A 190 19.52 10.51 -25.83
C THR A 190 20.48 11.37 -25.02
N ASP A 191 21.42 10.75 -24.32
CA ASP A 191 22.40 11.46 -23.49
C ASP A 191 23.53 12.04 -24.34
N THR A 192 23.51 13.37 -24.54
CA THR A 192 24.54 14.10 -25.29
C THR A 192 25.45 14.89 -24.36
N TYR A 193 26.71 15.11 -24.79
CA TYR A 193 27.67 15.92 -24.02
C TYR A 193 27.15 17.34 -23.74
N GLU A 194 26.44 17.95 -24.68
CA GLU A 194 25.87 19.27 -24.48
C GLU A 194 24.73 19.24 -23.45
N ASP A 195 23.88 18.22 -23.46
CA ASP A 195 22.78 18.10 -22.49
C ASP A 195 23.31 17.97 -21.07
N ARG A 196 24.36 17.17 -20.85
CA ARG A 196 25.00 17.05 -19.53
C ARG A 196 25.51 18.37 -18.96
N LEU A 197 25.95 19.29 -19.82
CA LEU A 197 26.52 20.57 -19.40
C LEU A 197 25.48 21.68 -19.26
N TYR A 198 24.45 21.65 -20.09
CA TYR A 198 23.63 22.82 -20.36
C TYR A 198 22.13 22.59 -20.18
N TYR A 199 21.68 21.34 -20.12
CA TYR A 199 20.26 21.03 -19.87
C TYR A 199 19.94 21.29 -18.39
N PRO A 200 18.93 22.11 -18.08
CA PRO A 200 18.53 22.32 -16.71
C PRO A 200 17.68 21.14 -16.21
N ASN A 201 18.14 20.49 -15.15
CA ASN A 201 17.44 19.41 -14.47
C ASN A 201 16.69 19.97 -13.27
N ILE A 202 15.37 19.78 -13.23
CA ILE A 202 14.53 20.22 -12.12
C ILE A 202 14.27 19.01 -11.22
N TYR A 203 14.63 19.13 -9.95
CA TYR A 203 14.38 18.13 -8.93
C TYR A 203 13.28 18.60 -7.99
N LEU A 204 12.41 17.65 -7.66
CA LEU A 204 11.34 17.83 -6.71
C LEU A 204 11.69 17.13 -5.39
N THR A 205 10.96 17.47 -4.31
CA THR A 205 11.03 16.71 -3.06
C THR A 205 10.44 15.32 -3.25
N ASP A 206 9.37 15.23 -4.05
CA ASP A 206 8.61 14.03 -4.33
C ASP A 206 8.22 14.01 -5.81
N TYR A 207 8.13 12.82 -6.40
CA TYR A 207 7.71 12.64 -7.80
C TYR A 207 6.34 11.95 -7.92
N ILE A 208 5.85 11.36 -6.83
CA ILE A 208 4.49 10.88 -6.64
C ILE A 208 4.00 11.47 -5.33
N TYR A 209 2.91 12.23 -5.35
CA TYR A 209 2.38 12.95 -4.21
C TYR A 209 0.92 12.59 -3.96
N TYR A 210 0.67 11.94 -2.82
CA TYR A 210 -0.66 11.57 -2.36
C TYR A 210 -1.29 12.71 -1.56
N ILE A 211 -2.57 12.99 -1.83
CA ILE A 211 -3.31 14.04 -1.14
C ILE A 211 -4.76 13.62 -0.92
N GLU A 212 -5.28 13.83 0.30
CA GLU A 212 -6.71 13.64 0.57
C GLU A 212 -7.56 14.63 -0.24
N LYS A 213 -8.74 14.17 -0.63
CA LYS A 213 -9.77 14.97 -1.26
C LYS A 213 -10.03 16.29 -0.50
N ASP A 214 -10.25 17.35 -1.27
CA ASP A 214 -10.56 18.71 -0.82
C ASP A 214 -9.42 19.41 -0.04
N LYS A 215 -8.23 18.82 0.08
CA LYS A 215 -7.07 19.50 0.66
C LYS A 215 -6.45 20.49 -0.32
N LYS A 216 -5.77 21.49 0.24
CA LYS A 216 -5.03 22.50 -0.53
C LYS A 216 -3.75 21.90 -1.08
N PHE A 217 -3.58 22.01 -2.38
CA PHE A 217 -2.37 21.59 -3.09
C PHE A 217 -1.57 22.80 -3.57
N SER A 218 -0.24 22.75 -3.49
CA SER A 218 0.65 23.84 -3.89
C SER A 218 1.92 23.31 -4.56
N PRO A 219 1.95 23.23 -5.90
CA PRO A 219 3.08 22.72 -6.69
C PRO A 219 4.46 23.27 -6.30
N ARG A 220 4.54 24.59 -6.06
CA ARG A 220 5.81 25.25 -5.71
C ARG A 220 6.45 24.72 -4.42
N ASN A 221 5.66 24.16 -3.50
CA ASN A 221 6.18 23.63 -2.25
C ASN A 221 6.98 22.33 -2.45
N LEU A 222 6.90 21.72 -3.63
CA LEU A 222 7.61 20.50 -3.99
C LEU A 222 8.89 20.78 -4.78
N LEU A 223 9.19 22.03 -5.13
CA LEU A 223 10.48 22.38 -5.71
C LEU A 223 11.60 22.10 -4.70
N LYS A 224 12.68 21.48 -5.19
CA LYS A 224 13.86 21.17 -4.38
C LYS A 224 15.11 21.82 -4.93
N GLN A 225 15.39 21.63 -6.21
CA GLN A 225 16.68 22.01 -6.79
C GLN A 225 16.59 22.17 -8.30
N ILE A 226 17.44 23.03 -8.86
CA ILE A 226 17.78 23.05 -10.29
C ILE A 226 19.26 22.72 -10.42
N GLN A 227 19.62 21.85 -11.36
CA GLN A 227 21.00 21.56 -11.70
C GLN A 227 21.27 21.86 -13.17
N ILE A 228 22.31 22.64 -13.44
CA ILE A 228 22.77 22.96 -14.79
C ILE A 228 24.26 22.63 -14.84
N GLY A 229 24.61 21.55 -15.54
CA GLY A 229 25.97 21.03 -15.51
C GLY A 229 26.39 20.64 -14.08
N ALA A 230 27.49 21.21 -13.60
CA ALA A 230 27.98 21.01 -12.24
C ALA A 230 27.37 21.99 -11.22
N THR A 231 26.67 23.03 -11.68
CA THR A 231 26.12 24.05 -10.79
C THR A 231 24.78 23.60 -10.23
N ILE A 232 24.65 23.71 -8.92
CA ILE A 232 23.45 23.35 -8.16
C ILE A 232 22.82 24.62 -7.60
N TYR A 233 21.50 24.73 -7.76
CA TYR A 233 20.68 25.76 -7.13
C TYR A 233 19.64 25.10 -6.23
N GLU A 234 19.67 25.35 -4.92
CA GLU A 234 18.72 24.76 -3.96
C GLU A 234 17.56 25.72 -3.66
N TYR A 235 16.33 25.20 -3.62
CA TYR A 235 15.12 25.98 -3.39
C TYR A 235 14.89 26.28 -1.91
N ASP A 236 14.83 27.57 -1.59
CA ASP A 236 14.35 28.06 -0.30
C ASP A 236 12.86 28.38 -0.38
N LYS A 237 12.05 27.68 0.43
CA LYS A 237 10.58 27.81 0.42
C LYS A 237 10.10 29.12 1.04
N ASP A 238 10.87 29.69 1.98
CA ASP A 238 10.50 30.91 2.68
C ASP A 238 10.79 32.13 1.80
N ASP A 239 11.97 32.15 1.19
CA ASP A 239 12.40 33.22 0.28
C ASP A 239 11.84 33.05 -1.15
N LYS A 240 11.34 31.85 -1.48
CA LYS A 240 10.79 31.47 -2.80
C LYS A 240 11.79 31.70 -3.92
N LYS A 241 13.04 31.34 -3.69
CA LYS A 241 14.18 31.51 -4.59
C LYS A 241 15.06 30.26 -4.57
N PHE A 242 15.81 30.05 -5.64
CA PHE A 242 16.91 29.11 -5.63
C PHE A 242 18.22 29.84 -5.43
N TYR A 243 19.11 29.24 -4.64
CA TYR A 243 20.43 29.78 -4.34
C TYR A 243 21.52 28.86 -4.88
N GLU A 244 22.50 29.44 -5.57
CA GLU A 244 23.69 28.70 -5.99
C GLU A 244 24.42 28.11 -4.77
N MET A 245 24.76 26.83 -4.86
CA MET A 245 25.42 26.08 -3.79
C MET A 245 26.89 25.84 -4.14
N GLU A 246 27.73 25.80 -3.12
CA GLU A 246 29.13 25.42 -3.21
C GLU A 246 29.43 24.26 -2.27
N GLU A 247 30.31 23.36 -2.70
CA GLU A 247 30.79 22.24 -1.89
C GLU A 247 31.88 22.75 -0.93
N VAL A 248 31.69 22.50 0.37
CA VAL A 248 32.61 22.91 1.44
C VAL A 248 32.96 21.72 2.32
N GLU A 249 34.17 21.70 2.88
CA GLU A 249 34.56 20.70 3.89
C GLU A 249 33.71 20.86 5.15
N LYS A 250 33.25 19.74 5.70
CA LYS A 250 32.50 19.72 6.96
C LYS A 250 33.38 20.11 8.14
N GLU A 251 32.77 20.64 9.19
CA GLU A 251 33.49 21.08 10.41
C GLU A 251 34.18 19.92 11.16
N ASP A 252 33.68 18.69 11.00
CA ASP A 252 34.29 17.47 11.56
C ASP A 252 35.45 16.92 10.73
N GLY A 253 35.71 17.50 9.55
CA GLY A 253 36.76 17.07 8.63
C GLY A 253 36.43 15.78 7.85
N GLU A 254 35.24 15.20 8.01
CA GLU A 254 34.84 13.97 7.33
C GLU A 254 33.85 14.25 6.18
N GLY A 255 34.46 14.60 5.04
CA GLY A 255 33.78 14.80 3.77
C GLY A 255 33.30 16.23 3.55
N THR A 256 32.40 16.38 2.61
CA THR A 256 31.92 17.67 2.12
C THR A 256 30.42 17.81 2.28
N GLU A 257 29.94 19.05 2.32
CA GLU A 257 28.53 19.41 2.32
C GLU A 257 28.27 20.57 1.35
N LEU A 258 27.04 20.70 0.88
CA LEU A 258 26.63 21.84 0.06
C LEU A 258 26.19 22.98 0.97
N LYS A 259 26.76 24.17 0.80
CA LYS A 259 26.31 25.40 1.46
C LYS A 259 25.95 26.46 0.43
N LYS A 260 25.03 27.34 0.83
CA LYS A 260 24.67 28.54 0.04
C LYS A 260 25.92 29.39 -0.18
N LYS A 261 26.24 29.62 -1.45
CA LYS A 261 27.40 30.41 -1.84
C LYS A 261 27.18 31.88 -1.50
N LYS A 262 28.11 32.48 -0.74
CA LYS A 262 27.96 33.86 -0.20
C LYS A 262 27.77 34.94 -1.28
N LYS A 263 28.32 34.72 -2.47
CA LYS A 263 28.18 35.57 -3.66
C LYS A 263 27.78 34.71 -4.87
N GLY A 264 26.79 33.85 -4.66
CA GLY A 264 26.24 33.01 -5.69
C GLY A 264 25.12 33.68 -6.48
N GLU A 265 24.80 33.10 -7.62
CA GLU A 265 23.63 33.48 -8.40
C GLU A 265 22.32 33.06 -7.70
N GLU A 266 21.24 33.79 -7.98
CA GLU A 266 19.90 33.51 -7.46
C GLU A 266 18.94 33.35 -8.63
N ILE A 267 18.09 32.32 -8.58
CA ILE A 267 16.99 32.13 -9.55
C ILE A 267 15.68 32.39 -8.81
N SER A 268 14.77 33.16 -9.40
CA SER A 268 13.46 33.38 -8.77
C SER A 268 12.63 32.12 -8.88
N GLY A 269 11.94 31.73 -7.79
CA GLY A 269 11.01 30.58 -7.83
C GLY A 269 9.82 30.75 -8.77
N LYS A 270 9.63 31.96 -9.33
CA LYS A 270 8.62 32.22 -10.37
C LYS A 270 9.14 31.87 -11.76
N ASP A 271 10.44 31.74 -11.93
CA ASP A 271 11.10 31.43 -13.20
C ASP A 271 10.95 29.93 -13.52
N VAL A 272 10.64 29.11 -12.51
CA VAL A 272 10.10 27.76 -12.70
C VAL A 272 8.58 27.86 -12.87
N GLU A 273 8.15 27.68 -14.10
CA GLU A 273 6.74 27.60 -14.47
C GLU A 273 6.18 26.21 -14.18
N TYR A 274 4.86 26.12 -13.99
CA TYR A 274 4.19 24.84 -13.98
C TYR A 274 2.81 24.91 -14.62
N LYS A 275 2.42 23.81 -15.25
CA LYS A 275 1.07 23.55 -15.76
C LYS A 275 0.45 22.42 -14.93
N SER A 276 -0.73 22.67 -14.38
CA SER A 276 -1.45 21.72 -13.53
C SER A 276 -2.94 21.73 -13.86
N ASP A 277 -3.51 20.54 -13.96
CA ASP A 277 -4.95 20.27 -14.06
C ASP A 277 -5.49 19.57 -12.81
N VAL A 278 -4.71 19.58 -11.72
CA VAL A 278 -5.04 18.89 -10.46
C VAL A 278 -6.33 19.48 -9.88
N ASP A 279 -7.34 18.63 -9.76
CA ASP A 279 -8.62 18.94 -9.14
C ASP A 279 -8.76 18.11 -7.85
N THR A 280 -8.39 18.70 -6.70
CA THR A 280 -8.41 17.98 -5.42
C THR A 280 -9.82 17.62 -4.95
N SER A 281 -10.88 18.10 -5.62
CA SER A 281 -12.27 17.71 -5.30
C SER A 281 -12.69 16.39 -5.94
N LYS A 282 -11.86 15.83 -6.84
CA LYS A 282 -12.13 14.59 -7.55
C LYS A 282 -10.99 13.61 -7.29
N LYS A 283 -11.35 12.40 -6.85
CA LYS A 283 -10.37 11.32 -6.76
C LYS A 283 -9.83 11.00 -8.15
N GLY A 284 -8.54 10.74 -8.24
CA GLY A 284 -7.90 10.41 -9.51
C GLY A 284 -6.41 10.71 -9.52
N VAL A 285 -5.80 10.39 -10.67
CA VAL A 285 -4.38 10.62 -10.92
C VAL A 285 -4.24 11.81 -11.87
N TYR A 286 -3.42 12.77 -11.46
CA TYR A 286 -3.19 14.02 -12.15
C TYR A 286 -1.69 14.21 -12.38
N THR A 287 -1.33 15.13 -13.27
CA THR A 287 0.08 15.45 -13.54
C THR A 287 0.33 16.94 -13.48
N VAL A 288 1.38 17.34 -12.76
CA VAL A 288 1.93 18.69 -12.83
C VAL A 288 3.21 18.65 -13.65
N GLN A 289 3.26 19.44 -14.71
CA GLN A 289 4.46 19.61 -15.52
C GLN A 289 5.17 20.89 -15.08
N TYR A 290 6.43 20.77 -14.68
CA TYR A 290 7.29 21.91 -14.34
C TYR A 290 8.23 22.18 -15.50
N SER A 291 8.55 23.45 -15.72
CA SER A 291 9.50 23.86 -16.74
C SER A 291 10.34 25.04 -16.29
N TYR A 292 11.61 25.06 -16.71
CA TYR A 292 12.53 26.15 -16.47
C TYR A 292 13.37 26.40 -17.73
N GLN A 293 13.39 27.64 -18.18
CA GLN A 293 14.22 28.07 -19.31
C GLN A 293 15.51 28.70 -18.78
N ALA A 294 16.64 28.06 -19.03
CA ALA A 294 17.95 28.59 -18.67
C ALA A 294 18.38 29.73 -19.60
N GLU A 295 19.39 30.51 -19.20
CA GLU A 295 19.91 31.65 -19.98
C GLU A 295 20.41 31.28 -21.38
N ASN A 296 20.83 30.03 -21.56
CA ASN A 296 21.23 29.44 -22.84
C ASN A 296 20.04 29.01 -23.73
N GLU A 297 18.83 29.46 -23.38
CA GLU A 297 17.54 29.16 -24.02
C GLU A 297 17.09 27.69 -23.94
N ARG A 298 17.84 26.81 -23.27
CA ARG A 298 17.45 25.40 -23.10
C ARG A 298 16.32 25.27 -22.08
N LEU A 299 15.35 24.45 -22.43
CA LEU A 299 14.16 24.18 -21.62
C LEU A 299 14.31 22.84 -20.88
N GLY A 300 14.33 22.92 -19.56
CA GLY A 300 14.30 21.78 -18.65
C GLY A 300 12.88 21.48 -18.23
N THR A 301 12.52 20.21 -18.19
CA THR A 301 11.19 19.77 -17.74
C THR A 301 11.29 18.65 -16.73
N THR A 302 10.35 18.63 -15.78
CA THR A 302 10.11 17.49 -14.91
C THR A 302 8.62 17.39 -14.63
N GLN A 303 8.18 16.27 -14.08
CA GLN A 303 6.78 16.06 -13.75
C GLN A 303 6.60 15.52 -12.35
N LEU A 304 5.44 15.81 -11.81
CA LEU A 304 4.92 15.29 -10.56
C LEU A 304 3.60 14.58 -10.84
N ILE A 305 3.48 13.35 -10.37
CA ILE A 305 2.20 12.65 -10.34
C ILE A 305 1.51 13.01 -9.03
N VAL A 306 0.25 13.44 -9.09
CA VAL A 306 -0.56 13.74 -7.91
C VAL A 306 -1.72 12.76 -7.86
N VAL A 307 -1.82 12.00 -6.78
CA VAL A 307 -2.90 11.05 -6.54
C VAL A 307 -3.84 11.64 -5.50
N VAL A 308 -5.08 11.93 -5.90
CA VAL A 308 -6.13 12.45 -5.02
C VAL A 308 -6.96 11.27 -4.52
N GLU A 309 -7.01 11.07 -3.20
CA GLU A 309 -7.66 9.95 -2.52
C GLU A 309 -8.88 10.33 -1.66
#